data_AF-A0A961BY56-F1
#
_entry.id   AF-A0A961BY56-F1
#
_cell.length_a   1.000
_cell.length_b   1.000
_cell.length_c   1.000
_cell.angle_alpha   90.00
_cell.angle_beta   90.00
_cell.angle_gamma   90.00
#
_symmetry.space_group_name_H-M   'P 1'
#
loop_
_entity.id
_entity.type
_entity.pdbx_description
1 polymer ?
#
loop_
_entity_poly.entity_id
_entity_poly.type
_entity_poly.pdbx_seq_one_letter_code
_entity_poly.pdbx_strand_id
1 'polypeptide(L)' 'GPVRVPVAELKKRRILVDRDEDGYLLQIFTKPLGDRPTIFFEIIERHGSLGFGKGNFKALFVALEREQDLRGNL' A
#
# COMPACT_ATOMS: atom_id res chain seq x y z
N GLY A 1 3.57 -2.34 -16.94
CA GLY A 1 4.76 -3.12 -17.35
C GLY A 1 4.80 -4.45 -16.62
N PRO A 2 5.63 -5.41 -17.06
CA PRO A 2 5.74 -6.72 -16.42
C PRO A 2 6.36 -6.60 -15.02
N VAL A 3 5.87 -7.39 -14.08
CA VAL A 3 6.39 -7.55 -12.71
C VAL A 3 6.65 -9.04 -12.47
N ARG A 4 7.59 -9.37 -11.56
CA ARG A 4 8.01 -10.77 -11.35
C ARG A 4 6.92 -11.70 -10.82
N VAL A 5 5.87 -11.13 -10.21
CA VAL A 5 4.74 -11.86 -9.62
C VAL A 5 3.50 -11.67 -10.49
N PRO A 6 2.73 -12.73 -10.80
CA PRO A 6 1.48 -12.59 -11.54
C PRO A 6 0.52 -11.59 -10.88
N VAL A 7 -0.09 -10.71 -11.69
CA VAL A 7 -1.01 -9.66 -11.21
C VAL A 7 -2.18 -10.24 -10.41
N ALA A 8 -2.65 -11.43 -10.77
CA ALA A 8 -3.71 -12.13 -10.05
C ALA A 8 -3.33 -12.44 -8.58
N GLU A 9 -2.09 -12.87 -8.33
CA GLU A 9 -1.59 -13.14 -6.97
C GLU A 9 -1.41 -11.85 -6.17
N LEU A 10 -0.90 -10.78 -6.80
CA LEU A 10 -0.78 -9.47 -6.17
C LEU A 10 -2.16 -8.94 -5.74
N LYS A 11 -3.15 -9.01 -6.63
CA LYS A 11 -4.53 -8.59 -6.35
C LYS A 11 -5.16 -9.41 -5.24
N LYS A 12 -4.98 -10.74 -5.25
CA LYS A 12 -5.47 -11.66 -4.21
C LYS A 12 -4.94 -11.27 -2.82
N ARG A 13 -3.68 -10.84 -2.74
CA ARG A 13 -3.00 -10.44 -1.50
C ARG A 13 -3.12 -8.96 -1.18
N ARG A 14 -3.81 -8.18 -2.02
CA ARG A 14 -3.91 -6.70 -1.92
C ARG A 14 -2.55 -6.01 -1.91
N ILE A 15 -1.57 -6.57 -2.62
CA ILE A 15 -0.26 -5.96 -2.82
C ILE A 15 -0.39 -4.92 -3.93
N LEU A 16 0.04 -3.71 -3.63
CA LEU A 16 0.06 -2.57 -4.52
C LEU A 16 1.36 -2.55 -5.32
N VAL A 17 1.31 -1.98 -6.53
CA VAL A 17 2.45 -1.88 -7.44
C VAL A 17 2.58 -0.43 -7.87
N ASP A 18 3.76 0.15 -7.70
CA ASP A 18 4.12 1.44 -8.30
C ASP A 18 5.37 1.30 -9.17
N ARG A 19 5.54 2.18 -10.14
CA ARG A 19 6.63 2.16 -11.12
C ARG A 19 7.14 3.57 -11.37
N ASP A 20 8.46 3.71 -11.39
CA ASP A 20 9.18 4.92 -11.80
C ASP A 20 10.12 4.60 -12.97
N GLU A 21 10.99 5.56 -13.30
CA GLU A 21 11.97 5.45 -14.39
C GLU A 21 13.04 4.38 -14.10
N ASP A 22 13.36 4.16 -12.82
CA ASP A 22 14.44 3.27 -12.36
C ASP A 22 13.96 1.83 -12.10
N GLY A 23 12.65 1.61 -11.95
CA GLY A 23 12.07 0.29 -11.80
C GLY A 23 10.69 0.28 -11.17
N TYR A 24 10.39 -0.73 -10.37
CA TYR A 24 9.10 -0.85 -9.70
C TYR A 24 9.25 -1.29 -8.24
N LEU A 25 8.19 -1.07 -7.48
CA LEU A 25 8.08 -1.51 -6.10
C LEU A 25 6.75 -2.23 -5.85
N LEU A 26 6.77 -3.14 -4.90
CA LEU A 26 5.60 -3.83 -4.37
C LEU A 26 5.40 -3.40 -2.93
N GLN A 27 4.19 -2.99 -2.57
CA GLN A 27 3.86 -2.48 -1.23
C GLN A 27 2.63 -3.18 -0.66
N ILE A 28 2.64 -3.40 0.65
CA ILE A 28 1.45 -3.77 1.41
C ILE A 28 1.51 -3.08 2.78
N PHE A 29 0.35 -2.62 3.24
CA PHE A 29 0.19 -1.95 4.52
C PHE A 29 -0.61 -2.83 5.47
N THR A 30 -0.21 -2.85 6.74
CA THR A 30 -1.03 -3.47 7.78
C THR A 30 -2.21 -2.57 8.12
N LYS A 31 -3.22 -3.16 8.77
CA LYS A 31 -4.15 -2.36 9.57
C LYS A 31 -3.39 -1.64 10.70
N PRO A 32 -3.96 -0.58 11.29
CA PRO A 32 -3.42 -0.02 12.52
C PRO A 32 -3.22 -1.10 13.59
N LEU A 33 -2.11 -1.04 14.33
CA LEU A 33 -1.74 -2.04 15.34
C LEU A 33 -2.53 -1.94 16.65
N GLY A 34 -3.29 -0.85 16.83
CA GLY A 34 -4.11 -0.64 18.01
C GLY A 34 -5.46 -0.03 17.64
N ASP A 35 -6.26 0.24 18.66
CA ASP A 35 -7.61 0.80 18.48
C ASP A 35 -7.59 2.20 17.88
N ARG A 36 -6.51 2.95 18.13
CA ARG A 36 -6.27 4.27 17.56
C ARG A 36 -5.53 4.14 16.23
N PRO A 37 -5.96 4.84 15.16
CA PRO A 37 -5.37 4.77 13.82
C PRO A 37 -4.09 5.60 13.72
N THR A 38 -3.08 5.29 14.54
CA THR A 38 -1.85 6.08 14.65
C THR A 38 -0.62 5.39 14.09
N ILE A 39 -0.48 4.08 14.30
CA ILE A 39 0.70 3.30 13.90
C ILE A 39 0.25 2.12 13.04
N PHE A 40 0.88 1.99 11.88
CA PHE A 40 0.78 0.86 10.97
C PHE A 40 2.18 0.52 10.44
N PHE A 41 2.34 -0.67 9.88
CA PHE A 41 3.56 -1.06 9.18
C PHE A 41 3.35 -1.07 7.68
N GLU A 42 4.41 -0.73 6.97
CA GLU A 42 4.56 -0.92 5.54
C GLU A 42 5.59 -2.02 5.31
N ILE A 43 5.26 -2.97 4.43
CA ILE A 43 6.23 -3.91 3.87
C ILE A 43 6.43 -3.52 2.41
N ILE A 44 7.68 -3.26 2.05
CA ILE A 44 8.08 -2.80 0.72
C ILE A 44 9.16 -3.72 0.13
N GLU A 45 8.96 -4.12 -1.12
CA GLU A 45 9.94 -4.84 -1.92
C GLU A 45 10.30 -4.02 -3.16
N ARG A 46 11.59 -3.74 -3.35
CA ARG A 46 12.09 -2.85 -4.39
C ARG A 46 12.80 -3.63 -5.49
N HIS A 47 12.51 -3.25 -6.73
CA HIS A 47 13.18 -3.70 -7.94
C HIS A 47 13.61 -2.47 -8.73
N GLY A 48 14.73 -1.87 -8.34
CA GLY A 48 15.30 -0.67 -8.97
C GLY A 48 14.69 0.64 -8.47
N SER A 49 13.36 0.70 -8.29
CA SER A 49 12.67 1.92 -7.84
C SER A 49 13.20 2.44 -6.49
N LEU A 50 13.60 3.71 -6.46
CA LEU A 50 14.05 4.44 -5.28
C LEU A 50 12.94 5.30 -4.65
N GLY A 51 11.79 5.45 -5.32
CA GLY A 51 10.65 6.21 -4.85
C GLY A 51 9.93 5.61 -3.63
N PHE A 52 8.91 6.30 -3.11
CA PHE A 52 8.10 5.81 -1.99
C PHE A 52 6.72 5.29 -2.41
N GLY A 53 6.44 5.22 -3.71
CA GLY A 53 5.14 4.79 -4.20
C GLY A 53 4.02 5.79 -3.85
N LYS A 54 4.16 7.06 -4.22
CA LYS A 54 3.23 8.14 -3.82
C LYS A 54 1.77 7.83 -4.18
N GLY A 55 1.54 7.09 -5.26
CA GLY A 55 0.19 6.67 -5.66
C GLY A 55 -0.44 5.70 -4.64
N ASN A 56 0.36 4.79 -4.10
CA ASN A 56 -0.09 3.79 -3.12
C ASN A 56 -0.43 4.43 -1.77
N PHE A 57 0.30 5.47 -1.38
CA PHE A 57 0.06 6.18 -0.13
C PHE A 57 -1.30 6.91 -0.12
N LYS A 58 -1.68 7.54 -1.23
CA LYS A 58 -3.01 8.17 -1.36
C LYS A 58 -4.13 7.14 -1.25
N ALA A 59 -3.97 5.98 -1.88
CA ALA A 59 -4.96 4.90 -1.82
C ALA A 59 -5.12 4.34 -0.39
N LEU A 60 -4.01 4.24 0.36
CA LEU A 60 -4.03 3.85 1.77
C LEU A 60 -4.80 4.86 2.63
N PHE A 61 -4.52 6.15 2.47
CA PHE A 61 -5.15 7.19 3.28
C PHE A 61 -6.68 7.21 3.09
N VAL A 62 -7.14 7.14 1.84
CA VAL A 62 -8.58 7.05 1.52
C VAL A 62 -9.21 5.78 2.11
N ALA A 63 -8.49 4.66 2.12
CA ALA A 63 -8.99 3.43 2.73
C ALA A 63 -9.09 3.53 4.25
N LEU A 64 -8.13 4.22 4.89
CA LEU A 64 -8.11 4.45 6.34
C LEU A 64 -9.21 5.43 6.77
N GLU A 65 -9.39 6.55 6.05
CA GLU A 65 -10.47 7.51 6.31
C GLU A 65 -11.85 6.84 6.25
N ARG A 66 -12.09 6.01 5.23
CA ARG A 66 -13.34 5.21 5.12
C ARG A 66 -13.52 4.27 6.31
N GLU A 67 -12.44 3.69 6.84
CA GLU A 67 -12.52 2.84 8.02
C GLU A 67 -12.80 3.65 9.30
N GLN A 68 -12.30 4.89 9.39
CA GLN A 68 -12.60 5.81 10.49
C GLN A 68 -14.04 6.31 10.44
N ASP A 69 -14.57 6.64 9.26
CA ASP A 69 -15.98 7.03 9.07
C ASP A 69 -16.93 5.94 9.60
N LEU A 70 -16.64 4.67 9.28
CA LEU A 70 -17.42 3.54 9.74
C LEU A 70 -17.37 3.33 11.26
N ARG A 71 -16.33 3.83 11.93
CA ARG A 71 -16.16 3.75 13.40
C ARG A 71 -16.78 4.96 14.12
N GLY A 72 -17.22 5.99 13.39
CA GLY A 72 -17.99 7.11 13.92
C GLY A 72 -17.16 8.18 14.65
N ASN A 73 -15.89 8.33 14.28
CA ASN A 73 -14.95 9.25 14.93
C ASN A 73 -14.23 10.19 13.94
N LEU A 74 -14.98 10.68 12.95
CA LEU A 74 -14.66 11.83 12.10
C LEU A 74 -15.63 12.99 12.40
#